data_AF-A0A6B3DRI7-F1
#
_entry.id   AF-A0A6B3DRI7-F1
#
_cell.length_a   1.000
_cell.length_b   1.000
_cell.length_c   1.000
_cell.angle_alpha   90.00
_cell.angle_beta   90.00
_cell.angle_gamma   90.00
#
_symmetry.space_group_name_H-M   'P 1'
#
loop_
_entity.id
_entity.type
_entity.pdbx_description
1 polymer ?
#
loop_
_entity_poly.entity_id
_entity_poly.type
_entity_poly.pdbx_seq_one_letter_code
_entity_poly.pdbx_strand_id
1 'polypeptide(L)'
;RAALAEPRLGPVAEWARIGPYRLLTSLPPHATHDAVTGPLLAPGHQELARTAEVYLDCAGQAGRTAAELGIHRQTLYYRLSRVEQLTGLDLDDGEDRLLLHMALKAARL
;
A
#
# COMPACT_ATOMS: atom_id res chain seq x y z
N ARG A 1 16.96 -6.08 0.33
CA ARG A 1 15.64 -5.84 -0.30
C ARG A 1 14.68 -5.16 0.67
N ALA A 2 14.15 -5.84 1.69
CA ALA A 2 13.22 -5.22 2.65
C ALA A 2 13.73 -3.93 3.33
N ALA A 3 15.00 -3.90 3.75
CA ALA A 3 15.63 -2.70 4.32
C ALA A 3 15.66 -1.48 3.38
N LEU A 4 15.66 -1.69 2.06
CA LEU A 4 15.62 -0.63 1.06
C LEU A 4 14.19 -0.14 0.79
N ALA A 5 13.20 -1.03 0.92
CA ALA A 5 11.79 -0.73 0.68
C ALA A 5 11.19 0.18 1.77
N GLU A 6 11.71 0.09 2.99
CA GLU A 6 11.13 0.70 4.18
C GLU A 6 12.23 1.35 5.05
N PRO A 7 12.41 2.68 4.98
CA PRO A 7 13.49 3.40 5.67
C PRO A 7 13.54 3.18 7.19
N ARG A 8 12.40 2.96 7.86
CA ARG A 8 12.37 2.72 9.33
C ARG A 8 13.07 1.41 9.76
N LEU A 9 13.35 0.50 8.81
CA LEU A 9 14.07 -0.74 9.11
C LEU A 9 15.58 -0.53 9.25
N GLY A 10 16.11 0.62 8.81
CA GLY A 10 17.55 0.89 8.79
C GLY A 10 18.31 0.05 7.75
N PRO A 11 19.65 0.18 7.67
CA PRO A 11 20.46 -0.52 6.67
C PRO A 11 20.52 -2.04 6.90
N VAL A 12 20.31 -2.48 8.15
CA VAL A 12 20.26 -3.88 8.57
C VAL A 12 19.08 -4.05 9.52
N ALA A 13 18.24 -5.06 9.25
CA ALA A 13 17.06 -5.36 10.06
C ALA A 13 17.03 -6.84 10.44
N GLU A 14 16.59 -7.11 11.67
CA GLU A 14 16.32 -8.47 12.12
C GLU A 14 15.12 -9.06 11.36
N TRP A 15 15.26 -10.29 10.86
CA TRP A 15 14.21 -10.97 10.10
C TRP A 15 12.85 -10.99 10.84
N ALA A 16 12.86 -11.26 12.15
CA ALA A 16 11.65 -11.28 12.97
C ALA A 16 10.91 -9.92 13.05
N ARG A 17 11.57 -8.81 12.68
CA ARG A 17 11.03 -7.45 12.80
C ARG A 17 10.63 -6.78 11.49
N ILE A 18 10.88 -7.39 10.33
CA ILE A 18 10.53 -6.78 9.03
C ILE A 18 9.05 -6.97 8.64
N GLY A 19 8.26 -7.67 9.46
CA GLY A 19 6.80 -7.79 9.29
C GLY A 19 6.41 -8.50 7.97
N PRO A 20 5.43 -7.98 7.20
CA PRO A 20 4.92 -8.63 5.99
C PRO A 20 5.99 -8.78 4.90
N TYR A 21 7.05 -7.96 4.93
CA TYR A 21 8.17 -8.09 4.00
C TYR A 21 8.90 -9.44 4.10
N ARG A 22 8.78 -10.19 5.21
CA ARG A 22 9.27 -11.58 5.29
C ARG A 22 8.57 -12.48 4.28
N LEU A 23 7.24 -12.37 4.22
CA LEU A 23 6.42 -13.18 3.32
C LEU A 23 6.66 -12.73 1.87
N LEU A 24 6.62 -11.42 1.62
CA LEU A 24 6.84 -10.87 0.29
C LEU A 24 8.21 -11.21 -0.31
N THR A 25 9.27 -11.19 0.50
CA THR A 25 10.62 -11.57 0.02
C THR A 25 10.80 -13.08 -0.18
N SER A 26 9.88 -13.90 0.34
CA SER A 26 9.85 -15.34 0.12
C SER A 26 9.05 -15.74 -1.13
N LEU A 27 8.25 -14.82 -1.69
CA LEU A 27 7.50 -15.06 -2.92
C LEU A 27 8.39 -14.90 -4.15
N PRO A 28 8.12 -15.65 -5.24
CA PRO A 28 8.75 -15.39 -6.53
C PRO A 28 8.44 -13.95 -7.01
N PRO A 29 9.38 -13.24 -7.66
CA PRO A 29 9.16 -11.84 -8.08
C PRO A 29 7.96 -11.62 -9.03
N HIS A 30 7.57 -12.63 -9.79
CA HIS A 30 6.40 -12.55 -10.67
C HIS A 30 5.07 -12.74 -9.92
N ALA A 31 5.11 -13.36 -8.73
CA ALA A 31 3.92 -13.59 -7.92
C ALA A 31 3.50 -12.35 -7.10
N THR A 32 4.34 -11.31 -7.07
CA THR A 32 4.04 -10.05 -6.37
C THR A 32 3.36 -9.01 -7.25
N HIS A 33 3.29 -9.24 -8.57
CA HIS A 33 2.56 -8.39 -9.49
C HIS A 33 1.16 -8.92 -9.68
N ASP A 34 0.17 -8.11 -9.33
CA ASP A 34 -1.22 -8.43 -9.51
C ASP A 34 -1.85 -7.52 -10.57
N ALA A 35 -2.61 -8.11 -11.50
CA ALA A 35 -3.19 -7.38 -12.63
C ALA A 35 -4.24 -6.35 -12.20
N VAL A 36 -4.95 -6.59 -11.09
CA VAL A 36 -5.98 -5.72 -10.53
C VAL A 36 -5.36 -4.44 -9.97
N THR A 37 -4.18 -4.55 -9.36
CA THR A 37 -3.45 -3.39 -8.79
C THR A 37 -2.54 -2.69 -9.80
N GLY A 38 -2.28 -3.32 -10.95
CA GLY A 38 -1.45 -2.77 -12.04
C GLY A 38 -1.80 -1.33 -12.47
N PRO A 39 -3.09 -1.00 -12.73
CA PRO A 39 -3.48 0.37 -13.08
C PRO A 39 -3.11 1.41 -12.02
N LEU A 40 -3.23 1.09 -10.73
CA LEU A 40 -2.86 2.01 -9.65
C LEU A 40 -1.34 2.23 -9.56
N LEU A 41 -0.56 1.21 -9.89
CA LEU A 41 0.90 1.25 -9.87
C LEU A 41 1.51 1.87 -11.14
N ALA A 42 0.70 2.19 -12.14
CA ALA A 42 1.15 2.83 -13.36
C ALA A 42 1.68 4.27 -13.10
N PRO A 43 2.61 4.77 -13.94
CA PRO A 43 3.07 6.15 -13.86
C PRO A 43 1.91 7.15 -13.90
N GLY A 44 1.92 8.15 -13.02
CA GLY A 44 0.87 9.18 -12.91
C GLY A 44 -0.11 8.95 -11.76
N HIS A 45 -0.09 7.78 -11.13
CA HIS A 45 -0.94 7.45 -9.98
C HIS A 45 -0.17 7.35 -8.65
N GLN A 46 1.07 7.86 -8.59
CA GLN A 46 1.93 7.75 -7.41
C GLN A 46 1.29 8.35 -6.16
N GLU A 47 0.56 9.45 -6.30
CA GLU A 47 -0.13 10.09 -5.18
C GLU A 47 -1.32 9.26 -4.67
N LEU A 48 -2.05 8.59 -5.57
CA LEU A 48 -3.14 7.69 -5.20
C LEU A 48 -2.60 6.43 -4.52
N ALA A 49 -1.55 5.83 -5.08
CA ALA A 49 -0.86 4.69 -4.48
C ALA A 49 -0.34 5.02 -3.07
N ARG A 50 0.30 6.19 -2.90
CA ARG A 50 0.74 6.68 -1.58
C ARG A 50 -0.45 6.88 -0.64
N THR A 51 -1.55 7.46 -1.12
CA THR A 51 -2.74 7.69 -0.29
C THR A 51 -3.34 6.37 0.21
N ALA A 52 -3.49 5.38 -0.68
CA ALA A 52 -3.96 4.05 -0.32
C ALA A 52 -3.02 3.34 0.66
N GLU A 53 -1.70 3.41 0.44
CA GLU A 53 -0.73 2.79 1.35
C GLU A 53 -0.81 3.39 2.75
N VAL A 54 -0.86 4.73 2.88
CA VAL A 54 -0.98 5.40 4.18
C VAL A 54 -2.33 5.11 4.84
N TYR A 55 -3.40 4.97 4.05
CA TYR A 55 -4.71 4.57 4.56
C TYR A 55 -4.67 3.17 5.20
N LEU A 56 -4.07 2.21 4.51
CA LEU A 56 -3.94 0.83 4.95
C LEU A 56 -2.95 0.70 6.13
N ASP A 57 -1.84 1.44 6.12
CA ASP A 57 -0.90 1.54 7.24
C ASP A 57 -1.55 2.16 8.49
N CYS A 58 -2.53 3.05 8.31
CA CYS A 58 -3.37 3.59 9.39
C CYS A 58 -4.55 2.68 9.77
N ALA A 59 -4.56 1.42 9.34
CA ALA A 59 -5.63 0.44 9.57
C ALA A 59 -7.02 0.92 9.12
N GLY A 60 -7.08 1.67 8.02
CA GLY A 60 -8.32 2.21 7.46
C GLY A 60 -8.91 3.41 8.22
N GLN A 61 -8.18 3.97 9.20
CA GLN A 61 -8.67 5.09 10.00
C GLN A 61 -8.52 6.43 9.25
N ALA A 62 -9.55 6.83 8.50
CA ALA A 62 -9.56 8.03 7.66
C ALA A 62 -9.08 9.31 8.37
N GLY A 63 -9.42 9.47 9.66
CA GLY A 63 -8.96 10.61 10.46
C GLY A 63 -7.45 10.66 10.64
N ARG A 64 -6.82 9.51 10.95
CA ARG A 64 -5.36 9.40 11.11
C ARG A 64 -4.66 9.53 9.76
N THR A 65 -5.21 8.90 8.72
CA THR A 65 -4.69 8.98 7.36
C THR A 65 -4.67 10.42 6.83
N ALA A 66 -5.76 11.16 7.02
CA ALA A 66 -5.84 12.56 6.58
C ALA A 66 -4.81 13.44 7.31
N ALA A 67 -4.62 13.22 8.61
CA ALA A 67 -3.62 13.92 9.41
C ALA A 67 -2.19 13.60 8.95
N GLU A 68 -1.86 12.31 8.74
CA GLU A 68 -0.56 11.85 8.26
C GLU A 68 -0.22 12.39 6.86
N LEU A 69 -1.23 12.50 5.99
CA LEU A 69 -1.07 13.05 4.64
C LEU A 69 -1.10 14.58 4.60
N GLY A 70 -1.50 15.25 5.67
CA GLY A 70 -1.69 16.71 5.70
C GLY A 70 -2.81 17.20 4.78
N ILE A 71 -3.87 16.41 4.58
CA ILE A 71 -4.99 16.72 3.68
C ILE A 71 -6.32 16.74 4.42
N HIS A 72 -7.33 17.36 3.80
CA HIS A 72 -8.70 17.32 4.31
C HIS A 72 -9.34 15.94 4.09
N ARG A 73 -10.24 15.52 4.99
CA ARG A 73 -10.96 14.23 4.90
C ARG A 73 -11.70 14.05 3.57
N GLN A 74 -12.29 15.11 3.04
CA GLN A 74 -12.98 15.06 1.75
C GLN A 74 -12.02 14.71 0.59
N THR A 75 -10.82 15.30 0.60
CA THR A 75 -9.77 15.00 -0.38
C THR A 75 -9.31 13.54 -0.25
N LEU A 76 -9.20 13.04 0.97
CA LEU A 76 -8.89 11.63 1.22
C LEU A 76 -9.96 10.72 0.58
N TYR A 77 -11.24 10.93 0.89
CA TYR A 77 -12.32 10.10 0.33
C TYR A 77 -12.38 10.15 -1.19
N TYR A 78 -12.17 11.33 -1.79
CA TYR A 78 -12.07 11.44 -3.24
C TYR A 78 -10.94 10.57 -3.82
N ARG A 79 -9.76 10.59 -3.19
CA ARG A 79 -8.61 9.77 -3.63
C ARG A 79 -8.88 8.28 -3.44
N LEU A 80 -9.44 7.87 -2.30
CA LEU A 80 -9.78 6.47 -2.04
C LEU A 80 -10.83 5.95 -3.03
N SER A 81 -11.88 6.73 -3.30
CA SER A 81 -12.85 6.39 -4.34
C SER A 81 -12.21 6.24 -5.72
N ARG A 82 -11.21 7.08 -6.05
CA ARG A 82 -10.47 6.95 -7.30
C ARG A 82 -9.61 5.69 -7.34
N VAL A 83 -9.07 5.25 -6.21
CA VAL A 83 -8.33 3.98 -6.09
C VAL A 83 -9.27 2.79 -6.35
N GLU A 84 -10.46 2.78 -5.74
CA GLU A 84 -11.50 1.77 -5.97
C GLU A 84 -11.91 1.74 -7.45
N GLN A 85 -12.10 2.91 -8.08
CA GLN A 85 -12.41 2.98 -9.52
C GLN A 85 -11.30 2.43 -10.42
N LEU A 86 -10.03 2.65 -10.08
CA LEU A 86 -8.90 2.21 -10.90
C LEU A 86 -8.62 0.71 -10.76
N THR A 87 -8.86 0.17 -9.56
CA THR A 87 -8.53 -1.22 -9.23
C THR A 87 -9.75 -2.13 -9.31
N GLY A 88 -10.95 -1.62 -9.10
CA GLY A 88 -12.15 -2.43 -8.92
C GLY A 88 -12.28 -3.08 -7.54
N LEU A 89 -11.35 -2.79 -6.63
CA LEU A 89 -11.35 -3.28 -5.25
C LEU A 89 -12.31 -2.47 -4.38
N ASP A 90 -12.92 -3.12 -3.41
CA ASP A 90 -13.73 -2.51 -2.35
C ASP A 90 -12.89 -2.30 -1.09
N LEU A 91 -12.70 -1.05 -0.65
CA LEU A 91 -11.91 -0.76 0.55
C LEU A 91 -12.67 -1.00 1.86
N ASP A 92 -13.96 -1.33 1.81
CA ASP A 92 -14.68 -1.84 2.98
C ASP A 92 -14.50 -3.37 3.15
N ASP A 93 -14.08 -4.07 2.08
CA ASP A 93 -13.75 -5.50 2.12
C ASP A 93 -12.34 -5.77 2.66
N GLY A 94 -12.24 -6.82 3.48
CA GLY A 94 -10.99 -7.18 4.15
C GLY A 94 -9.96 -7.85 3.26
N GLU A 95 -10.40 -8.70 2.32
CA GLU A 95 -9.53 -9.41 1.39
C GLU A 95 -8.97 -8.45 0.34
N ASP A 96 -9.81 -7.57 -0.19
CA ASP A 96 -9.43 -6.54 -1.16
C ASP A 96 -8.40 -5.57 -0.57
N ARG A 97 -8.61 -5.12 0.67
CA ARG A 97 -7.62 -4.32 1.40
C ARG A 97 -6.29 -5.05 1.59
N LEU A 98 -6.33 -6.34 1.94
CA LEU A 98 -5.12 -7.14 2.14
C LEU A 98 -4.35 -7.28 0.83
N LEU A 99 -5.03 -7.62 -0.27
CA LEU A 99 -4.45 -7.71 -1.60
C LEU A 99 -3.78 -6.39 -2.00
N LEU A 100 -4.51 -5.28 -1.87
CA LEU A 100 -4.00 -3.94 -2.19
C LEU A 100 -2.78 -3.59 -1.34
N HIS A 101 -2.81 -3.86 -0.03
CA HIS A 101 -1.71 -3.54 0.87
C HIS A 101 -0.45 -4.33 0.51
N MET A 102 -0.61 -5.63 0.22
CA MET A 102 0.49 -6.50 -0.17
C MET A 102 1.10 -6.06 -1.51
N ALA A 103 0.29 -5.72 -2.51
CA ALA A 103 0.76 -5.23 -3.80
C ALA A 103 1.54 -3.91 -3.67
N LEU A 104 1.03 -2.95 -2.88
CA LEU A 104 1.71 -1.68 -2.61
C LEU A 104 3.04 -1.87 -1.89
N LYS A 105 3.10 -2.75 -0.88
CA LYS A 105 4.35 -3.06 -0.17
C LYS A 105 5.34 -3.79 -1.08
N ALA A 106 4.86 -4.68 -1.95
CA ALA A 106 5.70 -5.40 -2.88
C ALA A 106 6.29 -4.51 -3.98
N ALA A 107 5.53 -3.51 -4.45
CA ALA A 107 6.02 -2.53 -5.42
C ALA A 107 7.21 -1.68 -4.92
N ARG A 108 7.50 -1.71 -3.60
CA ARG A 108 8.65 -1.04 -2.98
C ARG A 108 9.92 -1.92 -2.88
N LEU A 109 9.81 -3.22 -3.15
CA LEU A 109 10.91 -4.21 -3.01
C LEU A 109 11.83 -4.28 -4.23
#